data_AF-A0A7C4GNG9-F1
#
_entry.id   AF-A0A7C4GNG9-F1
#
_cell.length_a   1.000
_cell.length_b   1.000
_cell.length_c   1.000
_cell.angle_alpha   90.00
_cell.angle_beta   90.00
_cell.angle_gamma   90.00
#
_symmetry.space_group_name_H-M   'P 1'
#
loop_
_entity.id
_entity.type
_entity.pdbx_description
1 polymer ?
#
loop_
_entity_poly.entity_id
_entity_poly.type
_entity_poly.pdbx_seq_one_letter_code
_entity_poly.pdbx_strand_id
1 'polypeptide(L)' 'LGMSPLTQRRVSGLINELDVMGLLNSRVISLGRYGRTKKISLGIPRKVIAEVLSEDERFKSILDYKPKYISSLSK' A
#
# COMPACT_ATOMS: atom_id res chain seq x y z
N LEU A 1 -8.05 14.66 -9.79
CA LEU A 1 -7.28 13.60 -10.45
C LEU A 1 -8.24 12.72 -11.23
N GLY A 2 -8.42 12.97 -12.53
CA GLY A 2 -9.31 12.19 -13.41
C GLY A 2 -8.76 10.79 -13.75
N MET A 3 -8.27 10.06 -12.74
CA MET A 3 -7.71 8.73 -12.92
C MET A 3 -8.76 7.67 -12.56
N SER A 4 -8.93 6.69 -13.46
CA SER A 4 -9.76 5.52 -13.20
C SER A 4 -9.09 4.60 -12.17
N PRO A 5 -9.86 4.03 -11.22
CA PRO A 5 -9.31 3.08 -10.25
C PRO A 5 -8.80 1.82 -10.96
N LEU A 6 -7.73 1.25 -10.44
CA LEU A 6 -7.22 -0.04 -10.91
C LEU A 6 -8.08 -1.20 -10.42
N THR A 7 -8.09 -2.29 -11.20
CA THR A 7 -8.70 -3.54 -10.76
C THR A 7 -7.87 -4.20 -9.65
N GLN A 8 -8.52 -5.01 -8.82
CA GLN A 8 -7.84 -5.77 -7.76
C GLN A 8 -6.69 -6.64 -8.30
N ARG A 9 -6.86 -7.23 -9.49
CA ARG A 9 -5.82 -8.01 -10.16
C ARG A 9 -4.60 -7.17 -10.49
N ARG A 10 -4.79 -5.94 -10.99
CA ARG A 10 -3.67 -5.06 -11.34
C ARG A 10 -2.94 -4.54 -10.11
N VAL A 11 -3.69 -4.18 -9.06
CA VAL A 11 -3.11 -3.79 -7.76
C VAL A 11 -2.26 -4.92 -7.18
N SER A 12 -2.75 -6.17 -7.20
CA SER A 12 -1.98 -7.34 -6.75
C SER A 12 -0.67 -7.55 -7.54
N GLY A 13 -0.69 -7.29 -8.85
CA GLY A 13 0.49 -7.33 -9.71
C GLY A 13 1.55 -6.31 -9.28
N LEU A 14 1.16 -5.05 -9.10
CA LEU A 14 2.06 -3.97 -8.65
C LEU A 14 2.67 -4.28 -7.27
N ILE A 15 1.88 -4.85 -6.36
CA ILE A 15 2.39 -5.28 -5.04
C ILE A 15 3.48 -6.35 -5.20
N ASN A 16 3.29 -7.33 -6.10
CA ASN A 16 4.30 -8.36 -6.35
C ASN A 16 5.57 -7.78 -6.98
N GLU A 17 5.44 -6.83 -7.91
CA GLU A 17 6.59 -6.16 -8.52
C GLU A 17 7.43 -5.45 -7.45
N LEU A 18 6.79 -4.73 -6.53
CA LEU A 18 7.46 -4.05 -5.42
C LEU A 18 8.08 -5.03 -4.39
N ASP A 19 7.47 -6.20 -4.19
CA ASP A 19 7.98 -7.27 -3.34
C ASP A 19 9.27 -7.87 -3.91
N VAL A 20 9.31 -8.12 -5.23
CA VAL A 20 10.52 -8.58 -5.94
C VAL A 20 11.65 -7.56 -5.86
N MET A 21 11.33 -6.26 -5.85
CA MET A 21 12.32 -5.19 -5.64
C MET A 21 12.78 -5.06 -4.18
N GLY A 22 12.16 -5.76 -3.23
CA GLY A 22 12.47 -5.68 -1.80
C GLY A 22 11.91 -4.43 -1.09
N LEU A 23 11.06 -3.65 -1.76
CA LEU A 23 10.43 -2.46 -1.17
C LEU A 23 9.28 -2.83 -0.24
N LEU A 24 8.57 -3.90 -0.57
CA LEU A 24 7.52 -4.51 0.24
C LEU A 24 7.93 -5.93 0.65
N ASN A 25 7.22 -6.45 1.64
CA ASN A 25 7.14 -7.87 1.95
C ASN A 25 5.67 -8.29 1.83
N SER A 26 5.36 -9.20 0.91
CA SER A 26 4.00 -9.71 0.67
C SER A 26 3.91 -11.21 0.91
N ARG A 27 2.98 -11.64 1.77
CA ARG A 27 2.70 -13.07 1.98
C ARG A 27 1.21 -13.35 1.91
N VAL A 28 0.83 -14.40 1.21
CA VAL A 28 -0.54 -14.93 1.27
C VAL A 28 -0.72 -15.71 2.58
N ILE A 29 -1.65 -15.26 3.42
CA ILE A 29 -2.07 -15.95 4.64
C ILE A 29 -3.47 -16.55 4.45
N SER A 30 -3.72 -17.72 5.01
CA SER A 30 -5.06 -18.32 5.07
C SER A 30 -5.75 -17.89 6.36
N LEU A 31 -7.04 -17.59 6.25
CA LEU A 31 -7.95 -17.31 7.36
C LEU A 31 -9.01 -18.42 7.47
N GLY A 32 -8.70 -19.65 7.01
CA GLY A 32 -9.65 -20.76 6.97
C GLY A 32 -10.85 -20.48 6.06
N ARG A 33 -12.08 -20.67 6.59
CA ARG A 33 -13.33 -20.43 5.85
C ARG A 33 -13.55 -18.96 5.45
N TYR A 34 -12.83 -18.02 6.07
CA TYR A 34 -12.85 -16.60 5.71
C TYR A 34 -11.94 -16.29 4.49
N GLY A 35 -11.33 -17.31 3.89
CA GLY A 35 -10.58 -17.19 2.66
C GLY A 35 -9.08 -16.97 2.88
N ARG A 36 -8.45 -16.26 1.95
CA ARG A 36 -7.01 -15.97 1.94
C ARG A 36 -6.80 -14.49 1.63
N THR A 37 -5.80 -13.89 2.25
CA THR A 37 -5.46 -12.49 2.00
C THR A 37 -3.95 -12.31 1.87
N LYS A 38 -3.53 -11.25 1.19
CA LYS A 38 -2.13 -10.82 1.19
C LYS A 38 -1.89 -9.94 2.41
N LYS A 39 -1.05 -10.39 3.32
CA LYS A 39 -0.46 -9.54 4.36
C LYS A 39 0.73 -8.82 3.73
N ILE A 40 0.72 -7.49 3.81
CA ILE A 40 1.72 -6.62 3.18
C ILE A 40 2.36 -5.78 4.28
N SER A 41 3.68 -5.71 4.29
CA SER A 41 4.47 -4.82 5.15
C SER A 41 5.57 -4.14 4.35
N LEU A 42 6.16 -3.08 4.90
CA LEU A 42 7.32 -2.44 4.28
C LEU A 42 8.54 -3.38 4.37
N GLY A 43 9.33 -3.44 3.29
CA GLY A 43 10.64 -4.08 3.25
C GLY A 43 11.78 -3.14 3.63
N ILE A 44 11.51 -1.85 3.63
CA ILE A 44 12.49 -0.79 3.92
C ILE A 44 11.98 0.15 5.05
N PRO A 45 12.87 0.93 5.68
CA PRO A 45 12.48 1.90 6.70
C PRO A 45 11.48 2.93 6.17
N ARG A 46 10.43 3.21 6.96
CA ARG A 46 9.38 4.19 6.60
C ARG A 46 9.94 5.58 6.30
N LYS A 47 11.04 5.98 6.96
CA LYS A 47 11.70 7.28 6.74
C LYS A 47 12.12 7.48 5.28
N VAL A 48 12.69 6.44 4.66
CA VAL A 48 13.15 6.48 3.26
C VAL A 48 11.97 6.73 2.32
N ILE A 49 10.85 6.03 2.54
CA ILE A 49 9.64 6.21 1.74
C ILE A 49 9.08 7.63 1.90
N ALA A 50 9.04 8.16 3.13
CA ALA A 50 8.54 9.50 3.39
C ALA A 50 9.39 10.56 2.69
N GLU A 51 10.72 10.45 2.76
CA GLU A 51 11.66 11.35 2.11
C GLU A 51 11.46 11.35 0.59
N VAL A 52 11.54 10.19 -0.06
CA VAL A 52 11.39 10.06 -1.52
C VAL A 52 10.03 10.53 -2.02
N LEU A 53 8.94 10.19 -1.32
CA LEU A 53 7.60 10.63 -1.74
C LEU A 53 7.36 12.12 -1.47
N SER A 54 8.08 12.74 -0.54
CA SER A 54 7.96 14.18 -0.24
C SER A 54 8.63 15.06 -1.29
N GLU A 55 9.65 14.52 -1.99
CA GLU A 55 10.36 15.20 -3.08
C GLU A 55 9.52 15.23 -4.37
N ASP A 56 8.62 14.27 -4.59
CA ASP A 56 7.73 14.26 -5.75
C ASP A 56 6.43 15.03 -5.45
N GLU A 57 6.27 16.19 -6.08
CA GLU A 57 5.09 17.06 -5.93
C GLU A 57 3.75 16.35 -6.21
N ARG A 58 3.74 15.27 -7.01
CA ARG A 58 2.52 14.47 -7.27
C ARG A 58 2.15 13.60 -6.07
N PHE A 59 3.13 13.11 -5.32
CA PHE A 59 2.93 12.16 -4.23
C PHE A 59 2.96 12.80 -2.84
N LYS A 60 3.47 14.03 -2.72
CA LYS A 60 3.50 14.81 -1.48
C LYS A 60 2.15 14.84 -0.76
N SER A 61 1.06 15.09 -1.49
CA SER A 61 -0.30 15.12 -0.94
C SER A 61 -0.82 13.78 -0.40
N ILE A 62 -0.23 12.64 -0.82
CA ILE A 62 -0.62 11.31 -0.35
C ILE A 62 -0.02 11.01 1.03
N LEU A 63 1.10 11.64 1.41
CA LEU A 63 1.72 11.43 2.72
C LEU A 63 0.78 11.85 3.87
N ASP A 64 -0.01 12.89 3.65
CA ASP A 64 -0.98 13.41 4.62
C ASP A 64 -2.39 12.78 4.47
N TYR A 65 -2.57 11.87 3.50
CA TYR A 65 -3.86 11.28 3.23
C TYR A 65 -4.27 10.27 4.32
N LYS A 66 -5.39 10.56 5.00
CA LYS A 66 -6.02 9.63 5.95
C LYS A 66 -7.26 8.98 5.31
N PRO A 67 -7.29 7.65 5.13
CA PRO A 67 -8.47 6.96 4.60
C PRO A 67 -9.70 7.15 5.49
N LYS A 68 -10.86 7.41 4.87
CA LYS A 68 -12.13 7.71 5.57
C LYS A 68 -12.57 6.64 6.58
N TYR A 69 -12.27 5.37 6.32
CA TYR A 69 -12.63 4.25 7.19
C TYR A 69 -11.68 4.10 8.40
N ILE A 70 -10.50 4.72 8.38
CA ILE A 70 -9.57 4.75 9.52
C ILE A 70 -9.90 5.92 10.43
N SER A 71 -10.36 7.06 9.89
CA SER A 71 -10.79 8.21 10.71
C SER A 71 -11.94 7.88 11.66
N SER A 72 -12.83 6.94 11.31
CA SER A 72 -13.92 6.50 12.18
C SER A 72 -13.49 5.58 13.33
N LEU A 73 -12.29 5.00 13.27
CA LEU A 73 -11.75 4.09 14.29
C LEU A 73 -10.96 4.81 15.39
N SER A 74 -10.66 6.10 15.19
CA SER A 74 -9.98 6.97 16.14
C SER A 74 -11.02 7.77 16.93
N LYS A 75 -11.77 7.08 17.79
CA LYS A 75 -12.54 7.68 18.89
C LYS A 75 -12.02 7.13 20.20
#